data_AF-A0A8H7J4X1-F1
#
_entry.id   AF-A0A8H7J4X1-F1
#
_cell.length_a   1.000
_cell.length_b   1.000
_cell.length_c   1.000
_cell.angle_alpha   90.00
_cell.angle_beta   90.00
_cell.angle_gamma   90.00
#
_symmetry.space_group_name_H-M   'P 1'
#
loop_
_entity.id
_entity.type
_entity.pdbx_description
1 polymer ?
#
loop_
_entity_poly.entity_id
_entity_poly.type
_entity_poly.pdbx_seq_one_letter_code
_entity_poly.pdbx_strand_id
1 'polypeptide(L)'
;MASLRGTQQPELSKKLYKIIKTENHVIGAHEAAARERVGVARQLSEWGEATEDETISEVSDKLGVLMAEIAEQEDLYAQALEDYRGVLKQIRNTESSVQPSRDHKAKISDEIAKLKYKEPQSTKIVQLEQELVRAEAQSLVAEAQLTNITRQKFKEAYDHHFAATIERAEKQIILAKHARRLLNLVDDTPVVPGDLHPPFAGTEEARQVLNDAEDDLRNYELHVEPIHSNSGNLGVGAMPGAPTGGIGAAPVQDTTQYRDNVGTVEDGRYAESSVQGTDAGSQPPYPVSEAERLEQQQATEQITQPQPTAFQHVA
;
A
#
# COMPACT_ATOMS: atom_id res chain seq x y z
N MET A 1 30.23 -0.60 21.56
CA MET A 1 30.20 0.70 20.85
C MET A 1 29.18 0.62 19.73
N ALA A 2 27.96 1.09 19.97
CA ALA A 2 26.93 1.17 18.94
C ALA A 2 27.22 2.37 18.02
N SER A 3 27.17 2.16 16.72
CA SER A 3 27.38 3.18 15.70
C SER A 3 26.31 4.27 15.82
N LEU A 4 26.67 5.38 16.47
CA LEU A 4 25.92 6.65 16.55
C LEU A 4 26.02 7.45 15.23
N ARG A 5 25.99 6.77 14.09
CA ARG A 5 25.68 7.39 12.79
C ARG A 5 24.26 7.01 12.43
N GLY A 6 23.30 7.46 13.24
CA GLY A 6 21.95 7.63 12.74
C GLY A 6 22.04 8.62 11.60
N THR A 7 21.84 8.16 10.37
CA THR A 7 21.88 8.96 9.15
C THR A 7 20.99 10.17 9.39
N GLN A 8 21.58 11.32 9.66
CA GLN A 8 20.83 12.56 9.89
C GLN A 8 20.22 12.91 8.55
N GLN A 9 18.98 12.44 8.35
CA GLN A 9 18.26 12.69 7.12
C GLN A 9 18.06 14.19 6.99
N PRO A 10 18.34 14.78 5.83
CA PRO A 10 18.19 16.21 5.67
C PRO A 10 16.76 16.65 5.99
N GLU A 11 16.60 17.77 6.70
CA GLU A 11 15.32 18.22 7.26
C GLU A 11 14.17 18.21 6.25
N LEU A 12 14.44 18.62 5.01
CA LEU A 12 13.46 18.66 3.92
C LEU A 12 12.82 17.28 3.66
N SER A 13 13.64 16.22 3.65
CA SER A 13 13.23 14.87 3.27
C SER A 13 12.55 14.06 4.37
N LYS A 14 12.60 14.53 5.62
CA LYS A 14 12.12 13.77 6.79
C LYS A 14 10.62 13.48 6.72
N LYS A 15 9.82 14.46 6.26
CA LYS A 15 8.37 14.32 6.19
C LYS A 15 7.97 13.27 5.15
N LEU A 16 8.53 13.36 3.95
CA LEU A 16 8.26 12.40 2.90
C LEU A 16 8.80 11.01 3.24
N TYR A 17 9.96 10.92 3.90
CA TYR A 17 10.47 9.66 4.41
C TYR A 17 9.51 8.99 5.40
N LYS A 18 8.87 9.77 6.29
CA LYS A 18 7.84 9.23 7.20
C LYS A 18 6.67 8.63 6.42
N ILE A 19 6.19 9.31 5.37
CA ILE A 19 5.14 8.78 4.49
C ILE A 19 5.60 7.47 3.85
N ILE A 20 6.76 7.45 3.19
CA ILE A 20 7.32 6.23 2.56
C ILE A 20 7.46 5.08 3.57
N LYS A 21 7.80 5.36 4.82
CA LYS A 21 7.89 4.33 5.85
C LYS A 21 6.50 3.82 6.26
N THR A 22 5.53 4.71 6.45
CA THR A 22 4.15 4.33 6.75
C THR A 22 3.52 3.53 5.62
N GLU A 23 3.72 3.92 4.36
CA GLU A 23 3.24 3.17 3.19
C GLU A 23 3.78 1.75 3.15
N ASN A 24 5.03 1.52 3.58
CA ASN A 24 5.58 0.17 3.69
C ASN A 24 4.80 -0.71 4.69
N HIS A 25 4.25 -0.10 5.75
CA HIS A 25 3.42 -0.83 6.71
C HIS A 25 2.03 -1.10 6.14
N VAL A 26 1.48 -0.17 5.36
CA VAL A 26 0.20 -0.35 4.64
C VAL A 26 0.31 -1.49 3.62
N ILE A 27 1.36 -1.50 2.80
CA ILE A 27 1.64 -2.58 1.84
C ILE A 27 1.71 -3.94 2.55
N GLY A 28 2.51 -4.03 3.63
CA GLY A 28 2.60 -5.27 4.41
C GLY A 28 1.28 -5.72 5.04
N ALA A 29 0.36 -4.79 5.34
CA ALA A 29 -0.98 -5.12 5.82
C ALA A 29 -1.87 -5.70 4.70
N HIS A 30 -1.75 -5.20 3.47
CA HIS A 30 -2.43 -5.77 2.30
C HIS A 30 -1.90 -7.18 1.97
N GLU A 31 -0.58 -7.38 1.95
CA GLU A 31 0.02 -8.70 1.76
C GLU A 31 -0.41 -9.70 2.85
N ALA A 32 -0.50 -9.25 4.11
CA ALA A 32 -0.99 -10.07 5.20
C ALA A 32 -2.47 -10.42 5.01
N ALA A 33 -3.31 -9.45 4.67
CA ALA A 33 -4.72 -9.69 4.40
C ALA A 33 -4.94 -10.67 3.24
N ALA A 34 -4.14 -10.59 2.17
CA ALA A 34 -4.15 -11.55 1.08
C ALA A 34 -3.86 -12.97 1.58
N ARG A 35 -2.74 -13.18 2.29
CA ARG A 35 -2.38 -14.50 2.84
C ARG A 35 -3.44 -15.07 3.78
N GLU A 36 -3.96 -14.27 4.70
CA GLU A 36 -5.01 -14.70 5.62
C GLU A 36 -6.29 -15.06 4.86
N ARG A 37 -6.65 -14.31 3.81
CA ARG A 37 -7.83 -14.60 2.99
C ARG A 37 -7.71 -15.92 2.23
N VAL A 38 -6.52 -16.27 1.72
CA VAL A 38 -6.25 -17.62 1.16
C VAL A 38 -6.45 -18.70 2.24
N GLY A 39 -5.98 -18.44 3.47
CA GLY A 39 -6.21 -19.33 4.61
C GLY A 39 -7.70 -19.54 4.90
N VAL A 40 -8.49 -18.47 4.92
CA VAL A 40 -9.95 -18.52 5.11
C VAL A 40 -10.62 -19.29 3.96
N ALA A 41 -10.23 -19.05 2.71
CA ALA A 41 -10.77 -19.76 1.54
C ALA A 41 -10.58 -21.28 1.65
N ARG A 42 -9.39 -21.71 2.06
CA ARG A 42 -9.08 -23.12 2.30
C ARG A 42 -9.90 -23.69 3.46
N GLN A 43 -9.94 -22.99 4.59
CA GLN A 43 -10.70 -23.42 5.77
C GLN A 43 -12.21 -23.53 5.49
N LEU A 44 -12.76 -22.64 4.65
CA LEU A 44 -14.15 -22.69 4.22
C LEU A 44 -14.46 -23.97 3.45
N SER A 45 -13.58 -24.34 2.52
CA SER A 45 -13.74 -25.55 1.70
C SER A 45 -13.62 -26.82 2.56
N GLU A 46 -12.60 -26.87 3.43
CA GLU A 46 -12.40 -27.97 4.39
C GLU A 46 -13.58 -28.12 5.36
N TRP A 47 -14.10 -27.00 5.87
CA TRP A 47 -15.28 -27.00 6.75
C TRP A 47 -16.52 -27.51 6.03
N GLY A 48 -16.75 -27.05 4.79
CA GLY A 48 -17.92 -27.45 4.02
C GLY A 48 -17.94 -28.95 3.72
N GLU A 49 -16.79 -29.55 3.36
CA GLU A 49 -16.66 -31.01 3.22
C GLU A 49 -17.02 -31.76 4.51
N ALA A 50 -16.60 -31.23 5.67
CA ALA A 50 -16.86 -31.83 6.98
C ALA A 50 -18.33 -31.74 7.44
N THR A 51 -19.19 -30.98 6.76
CA THR A 51 -20.62 -30.88 7.11
C THR A 51 -21.42 -32.11 6.71
N GLU A 52 -20.89 -32.97 5.84
CA GLU A 52 -21.61 -34.09 5.20
C GLU A 52 -22.88 -33.65 4.42
N ASP A 53 -23.04 -32.34 4.16
CA ASP A 53 -24.08 -31.77 3.30
C ASP A 53 -23.48 -31.51 1.92
N GLU A 54 -24.00 -32.21 0.92
CA GLU A 54 -23.52 -32.12 -0.48
C GLU A 54 -23.63 -30.70 -1.04
N THR A 55 -24.70 -29.96 -0.71
CA THR A 55 -24.92 -28.58 -1.18
C THR A 55 -23.90 -27.65 -0.56
N ILE A 56 -23.69 -27.74 0.76
CA ILE A 56 -22.72 -26.91 1.47
C ILE A 56 -21.30 -27.23 1.03
N SER A 57 -20.96 -28.51 0.88
CA SER A 57 -19.66 -28.95 0.38
C SER A 57 -19.36 -28.38 -1.00
N GLU A 58 -20.27 -28.53 -1.97
CA GLU A 58 -20.04 -28.06 -3.33
C GLU A 58 -20.01 -26.53 -3.43
N VAL A 59 -20.91 -25.80 -2.75
CA VAL A 59 -20.95 -24.33 -2.78
C VAL A 59 -19.74 -23.72 -2.06
N SER A 60 -19.36 -24.27 -0.90
CA SER A 60 -18.21 -23.78 -0.12
C SER A 60 -16.87 -23.94 -0.86
N ASP A 61 -16.69 -25.03 -1.60
CA ASP A 61 -15.50 -25.26 -2.44
C ASP A 61 -15.38 -24.18 -3.52
N LYS A 62 -16.46 -23.91 -4.26
CA LYS A 62 -16.47 -22.86 -5.30
C LYS A 62 -16.34 -21.45 -4.72
N LEU A 63 -16.92 -21.19 -3.55
CA LEU A 63 -16.68 -19.94 -2.81
C LEU A 63 -15.22 -19.82 -2.38
N GLY A 64 -14.58 -20.91 -1.97
CA GLY A 64 -13.15 -20.97 -1.68
C GLY A 64 -12.31 -20.50 -2.87
N VAL A 65 -12.60 -20.99 -4.07
CA VAL A 65 -11.92 -20.55 -5.30
C VAL A 65 -12.05 -19.03 -5.51
N LEU A 66 -13.27 -18.49 -5.44
CA LEU A 66 -13.50 -17.05 -5.63
C LEU A 66 -12.86 -16.21 -4.51
N MET A 67 -12.84 -16.69 -3.27
CA MET A 67 -12.19 -16.01 -2.15
C MET A 67 -10.66 -16.01 -2.29
N ALA A 68 -10.08 -17.09 -2.79
CA ALA A 68 -8.66 -17.16 -3.11
C ALA A 68 -8.31 -16.16 -4.24
N GLU A 69 -9.15 -16.05 -5.26
CA GLU A 69 -8.95 -15.05 -6.32
C GLU A 69 -9.07 -13.61 -5.80
N ILE A 70 -10.01 -13.32 -4.89
CA ILE A 70 -10.08 -12.01 -4.20
C ILE A 70 -8.78 -11.72 -3.41
N ALA A 71 -8.12 -12.75 -2.90
CA ALA A 71 -6.84 -12.61 -2.23
C ALA A 71 -5.70 -12.30 -3.20
N GLU A 72 -5.68 -12.95 -4.37
CA GLU A 72 -4.71 -12.65 -5.43
C GLU A 72 -4.81 -11.19 -5.89
N GLN A 73 -6.04 -10.68 -6.11
CA GLN A 73 -6.27 -9.27 -6.45
C GLN A 73 -5.79 -8.31 -5.34
N GLU A 74 -5.77 -8.74 -4.08
CA GLU A 74 -5.23 -7.98 -2.96
C GLU A 74 -3.69 -7.95 -2.97
N ASP A 75 -3.04 -9.06 -3.33
CA ASP A 75 -1.58 -9.15 -3.45
C ASP A 75 -1.06 -8.33 -4.64
N LEU A 76 -1.71 -8.44 -5.80
CA LEU A 76 -1.40 -7.61 -6.98
C LEU A 76 -1.50 -6.11 -6.67
N TYR A 77 -2.50 -5.70 -5.88
CA TYR A 77 -2.62 -4.33 -5.41
C TYR A 77 -1.47 -3.92 -4.49
N ALA A 78 -1.03 -4.79 -3.57
CA ALA A 78 0.13 -4.53 -2.72
C ALA A 78 1.41 -4.32 -3.55
N GLN A 79 1.60 -5.10 -4.61
CA GLN A 79 2.71 -4.93 -5.56
C GLN A 79 2.64 -3.56 -6.27
N ALA A 80 1.46 -3.17 -6.78
CA ALA A 80 1.27 -1.87 -7.41
C ALA A 80 1.49 -0.68 -6.46
N LEU A 81 1.17 -0.84 -5.17
CA LEU A 81 1.49 0.16 -4.16
C LEU A 81 3.01 0.30 -3.93
N GLU A 82 3.81 -0.76 -4.11
CA GLU A 82 5.28 -0.65 -4.05
C GLU A 82 5.83 0.15 -5.24
N ASP A 83 5.21 0.07 -6.43
CA ASP A 83 5.58 0.90 -7.58
C ASP A 83 5.32 2.40 -7.29
N TYR A 84 4.12 2.74 -6.81
CA TYR A 84 3.79 4.08 -6.31
C TYR A 84 4.82 4.57 -5.28
N ARG A 85 5.13 3.72 -4.30
CA ARG A 85 6.11 4.03 -3.26
C ARG A 85 7.52 4.19 -3.81
N GLY A 86 7.86 3.46 -4.87
CA GLY A 86 9.06 3.63 -5.68
C GLY A 86 9.18 5.05 -6.24
N VAL A 87 8.10 5.60 -6.79
CA VAL A 87 8.04 6.98 -7.31
C VAL A 87 8.25 8.01 -6.19
N LEU A 88 7.63 7.82 -5.02
CA LEU A 88 7.84 8.71 -3.85
C LEU A 88 9.31 8.71 -3.38
N LYS A 89 10.00 7.56 -3.42
CA LYS A 89 11.43 7.48 -3.09
C LYS A 89 12.27 8.36 -4.02
N GLN A 90 11.87 8.53 -5.29
CA GLN A 90 12.56 9.41 -6.23
C GLN A 90 12.46 10.88 -5.80
N ILE A 91 11.27 11.35 -5.40
CA ILE A 91 11.08 12.71 -4.86
C ILE A 91 11.98 12.94 -3.64
N ARG A 92 11.96 12.02 -2.67
CA ARG A 92 12.80 12.10 -1.47
C ARG A 92 14.30 12.14 -1.82
N ASN A 93 14.73 11.37 -2.81
CA ASN A 93 16.12 11.38 -3.27
C ASN A 93 16.50 12.76 -3.83
N THR A 94 15.63 13.37 -4.63
CA THR A 94 15.83 14.73 -5.15
C THR A 94 15.86 15.76 -4.02
N GLU A 95 14.95 15.69 -3.05
CA GLU A 95 14.98 16.53 -1.85
C GLU A 95 16.32 16.41 -1.10
N SER A 96 16.85 15.20 -1.01
CA SER A 96 18.13 14.94 -0.33
C SER A 96 19.33 15.47 -1.14
N SER A 97 19.29 15.37 -2.47
CA SER A 97 20.39 15.82 -3.34
C SER A 97 20.55 17.33 -3.44
N VAL A 98 19.49 18.11 -3.13
CA VAL A 98 19.57 19.58 -3.11
C VAL A 98 20.24 20.14 -1.85
N GLN A 99 20.31 19.36 -0.78
CA GLN A 99 20.78 19.81 0.52
C GLN A 99 22.25 20.25 0.54
N PRO A 100 23.19 19.52 -0.11
CA PRO A 100 24.58 19.99 -0.22
C PRO A 100 24.71 21.37 -0.88
N SER A 101 23.84 21.72 -1.82
CA SER A 101 23.84 23.04 -2.46
C SER A 101 23.41 24.14 -1.50
N ARG A 102 22.38 23.87 -0.68
CA ARG A 102 21.92 24.79 0.39
C ARG A 102 23.00 25.00 1.45
N ASP A 103 23.58 23.91 1.92
CA ASP A 103 24.62 23.92 2.95
C ASP A 103 25.87 24.67 2.47
N HIS A 104 26.27 24.47 1.21
CA HIS A 104 27.41 25.17 0.61
C HIS A 104 27.16 26.68 0.52
N LYS A 105 25.99 27.11 0.05
CA LYS A 105 25.60 28.53 0.03
C LYS A 105 25.60 29.15 1.43
N ALA A 106 25.01 28.47 2.40
CA ALA A 106 24.95 28.95 3.79
C ALA A 106 26.36 29.10 4.38
N LYS A 107 27.23 28.11 4.17
CA LYS A 107 28.62 28.14 4.64
C LYS A 107 29.40 29.33 4.07
N ILE A 108 29.30 29.61 2.76
CA ILE A 108 29.99 30.76 2.15
C ILE A 108 29.45 32.06 2.75
N SER A 109 28.13 32.18 2.92
CA SER A 109 27.49 33.36 3.53
C SER A 109 28.00 33.61 4.96
N ASP A 110 28.11 32.56 5.78
CA ASP A 110 28.62 32.64 7.15
C ASP A 110 30.10 33.01 7.21
N GLU A 111 30.92 32.49 6.29
CA GLU A 111 32.33 32.84 6.16
C GLU A 111 32.52 34.32 5.78
N ILE A 112 31.69 34.85 4.87
CA ILE A 112 31.66 36.27 4.53
C ILE A 112 31.28 37.12 5.74
N ALA A 113 30.20 36.77 6.45
CA ALA A 113 29.74 37.51 7.63
C ALA A 113 30.82 37.55 8.73
N LYS A 114 31.47 36.42 8.97
CA LYS A 114 32.58 36.30 9.94
C LYS A 114 33.79 37.15 9.54
N LEU A 115 34.18 37.15 8.27
CA LEU A 115 35.30 37.95 7.77
C LEU A 115 34.97 39.45 7.79
N LYS A 116 33.76 39.85 7.41
CA LYS A 116 33.30 41.26 7.51
C LYS A 116 33.35 41.78 8.95
N TYR A 117 33.03 40.93 9.92
CA TYR A 117 33.09 41.30 11.35
C TYR A 117 34.52 41.36 11.90
N LYS A 118 35.37 40.37 11.60
CA LYS A 118 36.71 40.24 12.21
C LYS A 118 37.82 40.96 11.43
N GLU A 119 37.77 40.93 10.11
CA GLU A 119 38.83 41.38 9.21
C GLU A 119 38.23 42.10 7.98
N PRO A 120 37.61 43.28 8.16
CA PRO A 120 36.83 43.95 7.10
C PRO A 120 37.67 44.39 5.89
N GLN A 121 39.00 44.48 6.03
CA GLN A 121 39.94 44.85 4.96
C GLN A 121 40.51 43.63 4.22
N SER A 122 40.05 42.41 4.52
CA SER A 122 40.55 41.19 3.92
C SER A 122 40.14 41.09 2.44
N THR A 123 41.11 40.92 1.54
CA THR A 123 40.88 40.72 0.10
C THR A 123 40.11 39.43 -0.22
N LYS A 124 40.06 38.48 0.73
CA LYS A 124 39.28 37.24 0.62
C LYS A 124 37.77 37.49 0.59
N ILE A 125 37.29 38.62 1.12
CA ILE A 125 35.86 38.96 1.12
C ILE A 125 35.34 39.04 -0.33
N VAL A 126 36.07 39.72 -1.22
CA VAL A 126 35.67 39.87 -2.63
C VAL A 126 35.64 38.51 -3.36
N GLN A 127 36.58 37.61 -3.02
CA GLN A 127 36.63 36.27 -3.59
C GLN A 127 35.42 35.43 -3.15
N LEU A 128 35.12 35.43 -1.85
CA LEU A 128 33.96 34.73 -1.30
C LEU A 128 32.63 35.32 -1.79
N GLU A 129 32.54 36.63 -2.00
CA GLU A 129 31.35 37.26 -2.58
C GLU A 129 31.11 36.78 -4.02
N GLN A 130 32.16 36.65 -4.84
CA GLN A 130 32.04 36.05 -6.18
C GLN A 130 31.68 34.57 -6.12
N GLU A 131 32.22 33.83 -5.15
CA GLU A 131 31.86 32.43 -4.92
C GLU A 131 30.40 32.29 -4.49
N LEU A 132 29.90 33.18 -3.62
CA LEU A 132 28.52 33.22 -3.18
C LEU A 132 27.57 33.40 -4.37
N VAL A 133 27.87 34.33 -5.29
CA VAL A 133 27.06 34.53 -6.51
C VAL A 133 26.98 33.24 -7.34
N ARG A 134 28.09 32.48 -7.45
CA ARG A 134 28.08 31.18 -8.16
C ARG A 134 27.26 30.13 -7.40
N ALA A 135 27.42 30.03 -6.09
CA ALA A 135 26.66 29.11 -5.24
C ALA A 135 25.16 29.43 -5.24
N GLU A 136 24.79 30.70 -5.32
CA GLU A 136 23.39 31.15 -5.47
C GLU A 136 22.79 30.72 -6.80
N ALA A 137 23.52 30.88 -7.90
CA ALA A 137 23.07 30.42 -9.21
C ALA A 137 22.86 28.89 -9.24
N GLN A 138 23.79 28.13 -8.66
CA GLN A 138 23.66 26.67 -8.54
C GLN A 138 22.47 26.27 -7.66
N SER A 139 22.28 26.95 -6.53
CA SER A 139 21.14 26.71 -5.64
C SER A 139 19.81 27.00 -6.35
N LEU A 140 19.72 28.10 -7.12
CA LEU A 140 18.52 28.41 -7.90
C LEU A 140 18.17 27.31 -8.92
N VAL A 141 19.16 26.77 -9.62
CA VAL A 141 18.95 25.64 -10.54
C VAL A 141 18.48 24.41 -9.77
N ALA A 142 19.16 24.04 -8.69
CA ALA A 142 18.80 22.87 -7.88
C ALA A 142 17.38 22.96 -7.30
N GLU A 143 16.95 24.14 -6.82
CA GLU A 143 15.58 24.37 -6.33
C GLU A 143 14.52 24.28 -7.45
N ALA A 144 14.83 24.80 -8.63
CA ALA A 144 13.94 24.70 -9.79
C ALA A 144 13.77 23.23 -10.22
N GLN A 145 14.87 22.48 -10.28
CA GLN A 145 14.85 21.04 -10.58
C GLN A 145 14.02 20.27 -9.56
N LEU A 146 14.23 20.52 -8.26
CA LEU A 146 13.43 19.92 -7.20
C LEU A 146 11.95 20.21 -7.40
N THR A 147 11.58 21.46 -7.65
CA THR A 147 10.18 21.84 -7.85
C THR A 147 9.55 21.12 -9.03
N ASN A 148 10.28 21.03 -10.16
CA ASN A 148 9.79 20.40 -11.37
C ASN A 148 9.63 18.87 -11.20
N ILE A 149 10.66 18.21 -10.65
CA ILE A 149 10.64 16.77 -10.39
C ILE A 149 9.54 16.42 -9.39
N THR A 150 9.43 17.17 -8.28
CA THR A 150 8.38 16.92 -7.28
C THR A 150 7.00 17.00 -7.90
N ARG A 151 6.71 18.00 -8.74
CA ARG A 151 5.40 18.12 -9.41
C ARG A 151 5.13 16.98 -10.38
N GLN A 152 6.12 16.60 -11.19
CA GLN A 152 5.99 15.50 -12.14
C GLN A 152 5.76 14.18 -11.41
N LYS A 153 6.65 13.84 -10.49
CA LYS A 153 6.63 12.56 -9.78
C LYS A 153 5.48 12.45 -8.79
N PHE A 154 4.98 13.56 -8.24
CA PHE A 154 3.77 13.55 -7.43
C PHE A 154 2.55 13.14 -8.26
N LYS A 155 2.40 13.69 -9.47
CA LYS A 155 1.31 13.30 -10.38
C LYS A 155 1.42 11.82 -10.76
N GLU A 156 2.59 11.39 -11.20
CA GLU A 156 2.88 10.00 -11.57
C GLU A 156 2.60 9.02 -10.41
N ALA A 157 3.07 9.33 -9.21
CA ALA A 157 2.87 8.49 -8.04
C ALA A 157 1.37 8.25 -7.76
N TYR A 158 0.58 9.32 -7.68
CA TYR A 158 -0.83 9.19 -7.34
C TYR A 158 -1.70 8.71 -8.50
N ASP A 159 -1.28 8.88 -9.75
CA ASP A 159 -1.89 8.21 -10.89
C ASP A 159 -1.80 6.68 -10.72
N HIS A 160 -0.59 6.15 -10.50
CA HIS A 160 -0.37 4.73 -10.23
C HIS A 160 -1.18 4.23 -9.04
N HIS A 161 -1.17 4.95 -7.92
CA HIS A 161 -1.90 4.54 -6.72
C HIS A 161 -3.40 4.42 -6.98
N PHE A 162 -4.02 5.45 -7.58
CA PHE A 162 -5.47 5.47 -7.73
C PHE A 162 -5.95 4.57 -8.86
N ALA A 163 -5.19 4.42 -9.94
CA ALA A 163 -5.47 3.43 -10.97
C ALA A 163 -5.47 1.99 -10.39
N ALA A 164 -4.45 1.64 -9.60
CA ALA A 164 -4.39 0.34 -8.92
C ALA A 164 -5.55 0.14 -7.94
N THR A 165 -5.98 1.21 -7.26
CA THR A 165 -7.14 1.16 -6.35
C THR A 165 -8.43 0.87 -7.10
N ILE A 166 -8.64 1.52 -8.25
CA ILE A 166 -9.81 1.33 -9.11
C ILE A 166 -9.82 -0.10 -9.65
N GLU A 167 -8.70 -0.55 -10.21
CA GLU A 167 -8.57 -1.90 -10.77
C GLU A 167 -8.89 -2.99 -9.73
N ARG A 168 -8.27 -2.90 -8.54
CA ARG A 168 -8.58 -3.82 -7.43
C ARG A 168 -10.05 -3.84 -7.10
N ALA A 169 -10.67 -2.67 -6.96
CA ALA A 169 -12.07 -2.57 -6.56
C ALA A 169 -13.00 -3.18 -7.62
N GLU A 170 -12.77 -2.90 -8.89
CA GLU A 170 -13.61 -3.38 -9.99
C GLU A 170 -13.49 -4.90 -10.15
N LYS A 171 -12.28 -5.46 -10.11
CA LYS A 171 -12.07 -6.91 -10.15
C LYS A 171 -12.68 -7.62 -8.93
N GLN A 172 -12.55 -7.06 -7.72
CA GLN A 172 -13.20 -7.62 -6.53
C GLN A 172 -14.73 -7.52 -6.61
N ILE A 173 -15.29 -6.48 -7.24
CA ILE A 173 -16.74 -6.36 -7.47
C ILE A 173 -17.24 -7.48 -8.39
N ILE A 174 -16.49 -7.81 -9.46
CA ILE A 174 -16.82 -8.93 -10.36
C ILE A 174 -16.90 -10.24 -9.56
N LEU A 175 -15.83 -10.56 -8.83
CA LEU A 175 -15.74 -11.76 -8.02
C LEU A 175 -16.84 -11.85 -6.95
N ALA A 176 -17.11 -10.74 -6.26
CA ALA A 176 -18.15 -10.69 -5.23
C ALA A 176 -19.57 -10.90 -5.82
N LYS A 177 -19.84 -10.42 -7.03
CA LYS A 177 -21.13 -10.66 -7.71
C LYS A 177 -21.33 -12.13 -8.02
N HIS A 178 -20.31 -12.80 -8.55
CA HIS A 178 -20.35 -14.24 -8.84
C HIS A 178 -20.42 -15.09 -7.57
N ALA A 179 -19.68 -14.73 -6.53
CA ALA A 179 -19.78 -15.39 -5.22
C ALA A 179 -21.20 -15.29 -4.64
N ARG A 180 -21.87 -14.14 -4.77
CA ARG A 180 -23.27 -14.00 -4.37
C ARG A 180 -24.23 -14.82 -5.24
N ARG A 181 -23.90 -15.05 -6.52
CA ARG A 181 -24.70 -15.92 -7.39
C ARG A 181 -24.66 -17.38 -6.91
N LEU A 182 -23.50 -17.88 -6.48
CA LEU A 182 -23.37 -19.22 -5.90
C LEU A 182 -24.26 -19.42 -4.67
N LEU A 183 -24.45 -18.39 -3.84
CA LEU A 183 -25.32 -18.50 -2.66
C LEU A 183 -26.78 -18.81 -3.01
N ASN A 184 -27.25 -18.46 -4.21
CA ASN A 184 -28.62 -18.80 -4.63
C ASN A 184 -28.80 -20.29 -4.96
N LEU A 185 -27.72 -21.08 -4.99
CA LEU A 185 -27.77 -22.53 -5.17
C LEU A 185 -28.04 -23.28 -3.86
N VAL A 186 -27.98 -22.59 -2.72
CA VAL A 186 -28.30 -23.16 -1.41
C VAL A 186 -29.80 -23.06 -1.18
N ASP A 187 -30.48 -24.19 -1.07
CA ASP A 187 -31.87 -24.26 -0.63
C ASP A 187 -31.90 -24.23 0.91
N ASP A 188 -32.38 -23.11 1.47
CA ASP A 188 -32.52 -22.90 2.91
C ASP A 188 -33.88 -23.35 3.46
N THR A 189 -34.69 -24.06 2.66
CA THR A 189 -35.97 -24.62 3.10
C THR A 189 -35.77 -25.57 4.28
N PRO A 190 -36.40 -25.30 5.45
CA PRO A 190 -36.25 -26.16 6.62
C PRO A 190 -36.76 -27.59 6.38
N VAL A 191 -35.98 -28.59 6.82
CA VAL A 191 -36.40 -29.99 6.80
C VAL A 191 -37.11 -30.40 8.08
N VAL A 192 -38.02 -31.35 7.96
CA VAL A 192 -38.67 -31.99 9.11
C VAL A 192 -37.65 -32.92 9.78
N PRO A 193 -37.58 -32.99 11.13
CA PRO A 193 -36.68 -33.92 11.80
C PRO A 193 -36.88 -35.37 11.33
N GLY A 194 -35.80 -35.97 10.80
CA GLY A 194 -35.79 -37.32 10.25
C GLY A 194 -35.83 -37.38 8.72
N ASP A 195 -36.19 -36.29 8.05
CA ASP A 195 -36.06 -36.16 6.60
C ASP A 195 -34.66 -35.66 6.22
N LEU A 196 -34.22 -36.02 5.01
CA LEU A 196 -32.96 -35.56 4.42
C LEU A 196 -33.22 -34.42 3.45
N HIS A 197 -32.27 -33.51 3.31
CA HIS A 197 -32.28 -32.55 2.20
C HIS A 197 -32.18 -33.29 0.86
N PRO A 198 -32.78 -32.75 -0.22
CA PRO A 198 -32.57 -33.27 -1.57
C PRO A 198 -31.08 -33.26 -1.95
N PRO A 199 -30.63 -34.20 -2.80
CA PRO A 199 -29.27 -34.18 -3.32
C PRO A 199 -29.01 -32.91 -4.13
N PHE A 200 -27.75 -32.46 -4.15
CA PHE A 200 -27.40 -31.22 -4.82
C PHE A 200 -27.50 -31.37 -6.35
N ALA A 201 -28.37 -30.57 -6.98
CA ALA A 201 -28.56 -30.59 -8.44
C ALA A 201 -27.77 -29.48 -9.17
N GLY A 202 -27.13 -28.57 -8.45
CA GLY A 202 -26.56 -27.33 -8.98
C GLY A 202 -25.11 -27.43 -9.47
N THR A 203 -24.50 -28.62 -9.57
CA THR A 203 -23.06 -28.78 -9.87
C THR A 203 -22.65 -28.13 -11.20
N GLU A 204 -23.47 -28.28 -12.23
CA GLU A 204 -23.20 -27.67 -13.54
C GLU A 204 -23.28 -26.14 -13.47
N GLU A 205 -24.31 -25.62 -12.79
CA GLU A 205 -24.49 -24.19 -12.62
C GLU A 205 -23.38 -23.57 -11.77
N ALA A 206 -22.98 -24.21 -10.67
CA ALA A 206 -21.91 -23.76 -9.80
C ALA A 206 -20.57 -23.64 -10.56
N ARG A 207 -20.26 -24.64 -11.40
CA ARG A 207 -19.08 -24.58 -12.27
C ARG A 207 -19.18 -23.49 -13.32
N GLN A 208 -20.36 -23.30 -13.91
CA GLN A 208 -20.58 -22.23 -14.88
C GLN A 208 -20.37 -20.85 -14.24
N VAL A 209 -20.75 -20.65 -12.96
CA VAL A 209 -20.46 -19.39 -12.26
C VAL A 209 -18.95 -19.11 -12.18
N LEU A 210 -18.11 -20.13 -11.97
CA LEU A 210 -16.66 -19.94 -11.99
C LEU A 210 -16.14 -19.58 -13.38
N ASN A 211 -16.61 -20.27 -14.42
CA ASN A 211 -16.25 -19.97 -15.81
C ASN A 211 -16.64 -18.52 -16.17
N ASP A 212 -17.84 -18.09 -15.79
CA ASP A 212 -18.32 -16.73 -16.03
C ASP A 212 -17.46 -15.69 -15.28
N ALA A 213 -17.01 -16.02 -14.05
CA ALA A 213 -16.11 -15.15 -13.29
C ALA A 213 -14.72 -15.03 -13.93
N GLU A 214 -14.16 -16.15 -14.40
CA GLU A 214 -12.89 -16.18 -15.14
C GLU A 214 -13.00 -15.37 -16.43
N ASP A 215 -14.05 -15.57 -17.22
CA ASP A 215 -14.29 -14.85 -18.46
C ASP A 215 -14.47 -13.35 -18.22
N ASP A 216 -15.25 -12.94 -17.21
CA ASP A 216 -15.44 -11.54 -16.86
C ASP A 216 -14.13 -10.87 -16.40
N LEU A 217 -13.30 -11.58 -15.60
CA LEU A 217 -11.98 -11.09 -15.20
C LEU A 217 -11.01 -11.01 -16.37
N ARG A 218 -11.04 -11.97 -17.29
CA ARG A 218 -10.18 -12.00 -18.47
C ARG A 218 -10.52 -10.90 -19.46
N ASN A 219 -11.81 -10.55 -19.57
CA ASN A 219 -12.29 -9.49 -20.44
C ASN A 219 -12.30 -8.11 -19.76
N TYR A 220 -11.88 -8.03 -18.49
CA TYR A 220 -11.78 -6.76 -17.78
C TYR A 220 -10.71 -5.87 -18.40
N GLU A 221 -11.05 -4.61 -18.64
CA GLU A 221 -10.11 -3.55 -19.05
C GLU A 221 -10.23 -2.37 -18.09
N LEU A 222 -9.08 -1.86 -17.62
CA LEU A 222 -9.05 -0.68 -16.77
C LEU A 222 -9.34 0.58 -17.59
N HIS A 223 -10.45 1.25 -17.27
CA HIS A 223 -10.83 2.52 -17.89
C HIS A 223 -10.69 3.67 -16.90
N VAL A 224 -9.53 4.32 -16.92
CA VAL A 224 -9.24 5.53 -16.13
C VAL A 224 -8.97 6.72 -17.04
N GLU A 225 -9.42 7.90 -16.64
CA GLU A 225 -9.12 9.13 -17.36
C GLU A 225 -7.62 9.44 -17.29
N PRO A 226 -6.92 9.64 -18.42
CA PRO A 226 -5.49 9.93 -18.40
C PRO A 226 -5.17 11.20 -17.62
N ILE A 227 -4.17 11.13 -16.74
CA ILE A 227 -3.69 12.30 -16.01
C ILE A 227 -2.85 13.17 -16.94
N HIS A 228 -3.40 14.33 -17.31
CA HIS A 228 -2.70 15.30 -18.15
C HIS A 228 -1.38 15.78 -17.50
N SER A 229 -0.26 15.55 -18.19
CA SER A 229 1.05 16.06 -17.79
C SER A 229 1.66 17.00 -18.81
N ASN A 230 2.00 18.21 -18.37
CA ASN A 230 2.78 19.17 -19.16
C ASN A 230 4.29 19.02 -18.92
N SER A 231 4.71 18.00 -18.14
CA SER A 231 6.11 17.76 -17.82
C SER A 231 6.89 17.09 -18.96
N GLY A 232 6.22 16.62 -20.02
CA GLY A 232 6.85 16.01 -21.21
C GLY A 232 7.89 16.88 -21.92
N ASN A 233 8.00 18.15 -21.55
CA ASN A 233 9.02 19.10 -22.03
C ASN A 233 10.16 19.36 -21.02
N LEU A 234 10.32 18.55 -19.97
CA LEU A 234 11.49 18.65 -19.08
C LEU A 234 12.73 18.15 -19.83
N GLY A 235 13.64 19.08 -20.14
CA GLY A 235 14.92 18.78 -20.76
C GLY A 235 15.91 18.11 -19.80
N VAL A 236 17.16 17.97 -20.25
CA VAL A 236 18.24 17.40 -19.43
C VAL A 236 18.32 18.11 -18.07
N GLY A 237 18.23 17.33 -17.00
CA GLY A 237 18.25 17.85 -15.63
C GLY A 237 16.97 18.57 -15.22
N ALA A 238 15.79 18.18 -15.69
CA ALA A 238 14.50 18.70 -15.19
C ALA A 238 14.33 20.24 -15.24
N MET A 239 14.99 20.89 -16.19
CA MET A 239 14.76 22.29 -16.55
C MET A 239 13.82 22.35 -17.76
N PRO A 240 13.08 23.45 -17.98
CA PRO A 240 12.28 23.60 -19.19
C PRO A 240 13.15 23.41 -20.44
N GLY A 241 12.79 22.46 -21.30
CA GLY A 241 13.38 22.35 -22.63
C GLY A 241 13.07 23.61 -23.46
N ALA A 242 13.93 23.94 -24.43
CA ALA A 242 13.66 25.03 -25.35
C ALA A 242 12.27 24.84 -25.99
N PRO A 243 11.46 25.91 -26.15
CA PRO A 243 10.17 25.79 -26.81
C PRO A 243 10.43 25.37 -28.26
N THR A 244 10.02 24.15 -28.60
CA THR A 244 9.87 23.76 -30.00
C THR A 244 8.75 24.63 -30.57
N GLY A 245 9.14 25.74 -31.20
CA GLY A 245 8.20 26.62 -31.87
C GLY A 245 7.54 25.86 -33.03
N GLY A 246 6.21 25.78 -33.00
CA GLY A 246 5.42 25.46 -34.19
C GLY A 246 4.37 24.36 -34.01
N ILE A 247 3.10 24.80 -34.03
CA ILE A 247 1.88 24.07 -34.40
C ILE A 247 1.39 23.04 -33.38
N GLY A 248 0.39 23.45 -32.61
CA GLY A 248 -0.65 22.60 -31.98
C GLY A 248 -0.22 21.19 -31.63
N ALA A 249 0.64 21.03 -30.62
CA ALA A 249 0.90 19.72 -30.05
C ALA A 249 -0.33 19.32 -29.24
N ALA A 250 -1.11 18.37 -29.77
CA ALA A 250 -2.06 17.60 -29.01
C ALA A 250 -1.38 17.07 -27.74
N PRO A 251 -2.09 16.94 -26.61
CA PRO A 251 -1.50 16.37 -25.40
C PRO A 251 -0.89 15.02 -25.78
N VAL A 252 0.41 14.86 -25.54
CA VAL A 252 1.03 13.54 -25.61
C VAL A 252 0.33 12.73 -24.52
N GLN A 253 -0.63 11.91 -24.95
CA GLN A 253 -1.22 10.88 -24.13
C GLN A 253 -0.10 9.89 -23.84
N ASP A 254 0.61 10.13 -22.74
CA ASP A 254 1.42 9.10 -22.11
C ASP A 254 0.40 8.12 -21.52
N THR A 255 -0.13 7.24 -22.38
CA THR A 255 -0.90 6.10 -21.95
C THR A 255 0.09 5.25 -21.17
N THR A 256 0.12 5.42 -19.86
CA THR A 256 0.64 4.44 -18.92
C THR A 256 -0.15 3.17 -19.18
N GLN A 257 0.32 2.36 -20.13
CA GLN A 257 -0.17 1.00 -20.31
C GLN A 257 0.20 0.28 -19.01
N TYR A 258 -0.76 0.20 -18.10
CA TYR A 258 -0.73 -0.70 -16.97
C TYR A 258 -0.52 -2.08 -17.56
N ARG A 259 0.68 -2.62 -17.33
CA ARG A 259 1.15 -3.82 -18.00
C ARG A 259 0.46 -4.99 -17.32
N ASP A 260 -0.46 -5.64 -18.03
CA ASP A 260 -1.06 -6.91 -17.60
C ASP A 260 0.04 -7.95 -17.37
N ASN A 261 0.46 -8.12 -16.12
CA ASN A 261 1.18 -9.31 -15.70
C ASN A 261 0.13 -10.36 -15.31
N VAL A 262 -0.56 -10.89 -16.32
CA VAL A 262 -1.27 -12.17 -16.16
C VAL A 262 -0.20 -13.25 -16.22
N GLY A 263 0.28 -13.65 -15.03
CA GLY A 263 1.15 -14.81 -14.87
C GLY A 263 0.35 -16.08 -15.16
N THR A 264 0.57 -16.70 -16.32
CA THR A 264 0.17 -18.08 -16.57
C THR A 264 0.85 -19.00 -15.55
N VAL A 265 0.04 -19.64 -14.71
CA VAL A 265 0.48 -20.64 -13.75
C VAL A 265 0.76 -21.94 -14.50
N GLU A 266 2.03 -22.30 -14.65
CA GLU A 266 2.45 -23.67 -14.98
C GLU A 266 3.34 -24.22 -13.84
N ASP A 267 2.83 -25.27 -13.23
CA ASP A 267 3.49 -26.35 -12.48
C ASP A 267 4.74 -26.03 -11.61
N GLY A 268 4.52 -26.08 -10.30
CA GLY A 268 5.17 -27.06 -9.43
C GLY A 268 6.69 -26.97 -9.26
N ARG A 269 7.12 -26.32 -8.18
CA ARG A 269 8.13 -26.83 -7.22
C ARG A 269 8.29 -25.86 -6.05
N TYR A 270 7.83 -26.29 -4.88
CA TYR A 270 8.10 -25.64 -3.60
C TYR A 270 9.60 -25.62 -3.33
N ALA A 271 10.18 -24.43 -3.19
CA ALA A 271 11.50 -24.26 -2.60
C ALA A 271 11.33 -23.93 -1.12
N GLU A 272 11.72 -24.88 -0.26
CA GLU A 272 11.85 -24.69 1.18
C GLU A 272 12.78 -23.51 1.48
N SER A 273 12.31 -22.58 2.31
CA SER A 273 13.17 -21.68 3.05
C SER A 273 12.79 -21.73 4.53
N SER A 274 13.66 -22.40 5.27
CA SER A 274 13.66 -22.53 6.72
C SER A 274 13.75 -21.16 7.40
N VAL A 275 12.75 -20.82 8.23
CA VAL A 275 12.90 -19.81 9.28
C VAL A 275 12.57 -20.43 10.62
N GLN A 276 13.60 -20.49 11.44
CA GLN A 276 13.66 -21.08 12.75
C GLN A 276 12.89 -20.21 13.75
N GLY A 277 11.97 -20.82 14.49
CA GLY A 277 11.10 -20.14 15.42
C GLY A 277 11.82 -19.54 16.63
N THR A 278 11.27 -18.42 17.11
CA THR A 278 11.35 -18.03 18.52
C THR A 278 9.97 -17.57 18.97
N ASP A 279 9.37 -18.40 19.81
CA ASP A 279 8.15 -18.18 20.56
C ASP A 279 8.40 -17.13 21.65
N ALA A 280 7.62 -16.05 21.64
CA ALA A 280 7.56 -15.09 22.75
C ALA A 280 6.28 -14.24 22.66
N GLY A 281 5.24 -14.67 23.39
CA GLY A 281 4.30 -13.81 24.11
C GLY A 281 3.38 -12.91 23.27
N SER A 282 2.13 -13.34 23.12
CA SER A 282 1.01 -12.62 22.52
C SER A 282 0.85 -11.18 23.06
N GLN A 283 1.01 -10.20 22.17
CA GLN A 283 0.46 -8.85 22.32
C GLN A 283 -0.29 -8.48 21.03
N PRO A 284 -1.54 -7.97 21.11
CA PRO A 284 -2.30 -7.60 19.93
C PRO A 284 -1.68 -6.37 19.23
N PRO A 285 -1.70 -6.32 17.88
CA PRO A 285 -0.85 -5.42 17.08
C PRO A 285 -1.37 -3.98 16.92
N TYR A 286 -2.30 -3.50 17.77
CA TYR A 286 -2.87 -2.16 17.65
C TYR A 286 -2.80 -1.36 18.96
N PRO A 287 -2.56 -0.03 18.89
CA PRO A 287 -2.55 0.82 20.09
C PRO A 287 -3.97 0.97 20.65
N VAL A 288 -4.24 0.28 21.76
CA VAL A 288 -5.49 0.35 22.54
C VAL A 288 -5.73 1.79 23.02
N SER A 289 -6.94 2.31 22.77
CA SER A 289 -7.35 3.67 23.13
C SER A 289 -7.43 3.87 24.65
N GLU A 290 -7.32 5.10 25.14
CA GLU A 290 -7.40 5.42 26.58
C GLU A 290 -8.76 5.04 27.18
N ALA A 291 -9.83 5.07 26.37
CA ALA A 291 -11.17 4.65 26.75
C ALA A 291 -11.27 3.13 27.01
N GLU A 292 -10.70 2.30 26.13
CA GLU A 292 -10.68 0.84 26.30
C GLU A 292 -9.85 0.39 27.51
N ARG A 293 -8.80 1.16 27.87
CA ARG A 293 -8.01 0.88 29.08
C ARG A 293 -8.80 1.12 30.37
N LEU A 294 -9.65 2.14 30.38
CA LEU A 294 -10.50 2.46 31.52
C LEU A 294 -11.63 1.43 31.67
N GLU A 295 -12.21 0.94 30.57
CA GLU A 295 -13.21 -0.13 30.58
C GLU A 295 -12.62 -1.46 31.11
N GLN A 296 -11.40 -1.82 30.70
CA GLN A 296 -10.73 -3.02 31.21
C GLN A 296 -10.37 -2.91 32.70
N GLN A 297 -10.01 -1.71 33.19
CA GLN A 297 -9.77 -1.49 34.61
C GLN A 297 -11.05 -1.62 35.45
N GLN A 298 -12.16 -1.05 34.99
CA GLN A 298 -13.46 -1.15 35.67
C GLN A 298 -14.01 -2.59 35.69
N ALA A 299 -13.80 -3.36 34.60
CA ALA A 299 -14.18 -4.77 34.54
C ALA A 299 -13.38 -5.64 35.54
N THR A 300 -12.11 -5.30 35.77
CA THR A 300 -11.24 -6.04 36.69
C THR A 300 -11.59 -5.75 38.16
N GLU A 301 -12.00 -4.51 38.47
CA GLU A 301 -12.42 -4.14 39.82
C GLU A 301 -13.77 -4.75 40.23
N GLN A 302 -14.71 -4.98 39.29
CA GLN A 302 -15.99 -5.63 39.60
C GLN A 302 -15.86 -7.12 39.94
N ILE A 303 -14.81 -7.80 39.45
CA ILE A 303 -14.57 -9.23 39.73
C ILE A 303 -13.99 -9.45 41.14
N THR A 304 -13.49 -8.41 41.80
CA THR A 304 -12.72 -8.52 43.04
C THR A 304 -13.49 -8.08 44.30
N GLN A 305 -14.82 -7.95 44.25
CA GLN A 305 -15.62 -7.75 45.47
C GLN A 305 -16.10 -9.09 46.08
N PRO A 306 -15.74 -9.42 47.33
CA PRO A 306 -16.25 -10.62 47.99
C PRO A 306 -17.72 -10.43 48.40
N GLN A 307 -18.56 -11.43 48.11
CA GLN A 307 -19.96 -11.46 48.56
C GLN A 307 -20.07 -11.55 50.10
N PRO A 308 -21.11 -10.94 50.71
CA PRO A 308 -21.31 -11.02 52.16
C PRO A 308 -21.91 -12.39 52.54
N THR A 309 -21.26 -13.07 53.48
CA THR A 309 -21.71 -14.33 54.06
C THR A 309 -22.99 -14.15 54.89
N ALA A 310 -24.09 -14.75 54.46
CA ALA A 310 -25.33 -14.82 55.22
C ALA A 310 -25.22 -15.86 56.35
N PHE A 311 -25.40 -15.40 57.60
CA PHE A 311 -25.55 -16.26 58.77
C PHE A 311 -26.91 -16.97 58.73
N GLN A 312 -26.89 -18.32 58.72
CA GLN A 312 -28.08 -19.15 58.88
C GLN A 312 -28.28 -19.45 60.37
N HIS A 313 -29.36 -18.94 60.95
CA HIS A 313 -29.81 -19.30 62.29
C HIS A 313 -30.61 -20.61 62.25
N VAL A 314 -30.31 -21.44 63.25
CA VAL A 314 -30.94 -22.71 63.62
C VAL A 314 -32.43 -22.57 63.91
N ALA A 315 -33.25 -23.48 63.36
CA ALA A 315 -34.36 -24.17 64.03
C ALA A 315 -34.68 -25.46 63.26
#